data_AF-A0A2N8CA05-F1
#
_entry.id   AF-A0A2N8CA05-F1
#
_cell.length_a   1.000
_cell.length_b   1.000
_cell.length_c   1.000
_cell.angle_alpha   90.00
_cell.angle_beta   90.00
_cell.angle_gamma   90.00
#
_symmetry.space_group_name_H-M   'P 1'
#
loop_
_entity.id
_entity.type
_entity.pdbx_description
1 polymer ?
#
loop_
_entity_poly.entity_id
_entity_poly.type
_entity_poly.pdbx_seq_one_letter_code
_entity_poly.pdbx_strand_id
1 'polypeptide(L)'
;MSALLQHAPTNQKFLDDITRSIIELEDRIKRLPFFQSAKTAGTLNARESGAFFTQAIQAMEEAYSRDLNAYSAMRWMYYFRRTPNAVFAGDLASTGPNARALAEVYANRSVKLESAAYGSNGFVFPINESTLRHIARFIAFITIIYDLQVGFKLASKEYSFTFRTERSRGPGRLKKGALTFRPMASPAPTILPCSVSDPVLESAVRIYDQRHDAHGRTFHGAALNQAGLAHDDAADNVDDANMNFAQAYWGLLSDEIAFSPQEFLKGHPHAAAYGSEGKVLIRFCPSNLDLAKIFELYRTPALEKHGIEPNASLCLLVLLIAGRWLQRNRYSILRAMELGYFIMPFNEWNMLGENVYDAVCDEVRQHLPQFEAPESFKAFNSSCLSFLGEVWPAAHGAPARKTNDYMCIDMWAASMGFLAWFNFPKAQGKVANERATKFEDVVQQTIDRTRWADNDTRELRQRTLKVGGQAVTDIDAIGSFEGTLLLVSCKSIPYSREYDQGVHNVIRNAASTVNSGVNTWVNIVNRLSENPAGDNFDFTNYERIVGVVCTPFAVYTSDEQSLSTSVGKLRWACSLDELIAFLED
;
A
#
# COMPACT_ATOMS: atom_id res chain seq x y z
N MET A 1 8.87 2.48 27.20
CA MET A 1 9.54 3.08 26.01
C MET A 1 10.50 4.17 26.50
N SER A 2 11.62 4.45 25.83
CA SER A 2 12.48 5.57 26.27
C SER A 2 11.78 6.90 25.96
N ALA A 3 11.69 7.78 26.96
CA ALA A 3 11.12 9.13 26.80
C ALA A 3 11.76 9.89 25.62
N LEU A 4 13.05 9.66 25.36
CA LEU A 4 13.79 10.29 24.25
C LEU A 4 13.19 10.00 22.87
N LEU A 5 12.74 8.76 22.60
CA LEU A 5 12.11 8.44 21.30
C LEU A 5 10.67 8.96 21.24
N GLN A 6 9.92 8.87 22.35
CA GLN A 6 8.54 9.35 22.40
C GLN A 6 8.43 10.86 22.13
N HIS A 7 9.41 11.64 22.60
CA HIS A 7 9.45 13.08 22.38
C HIS A 7 10.16 13.49 21.08
N ALA A 8 10.62 12.55 20.25
CA ALA A 8 11.31 12.87 18.99
C ALA A 8 10.52 13.84 18.08
N PRO A 9 9.19 13.69 17.88
CA PRO A 9 8.40 14.62 17.06
C PRO A 9 8.41 16.07 17.56
N THR A 10 8.60 16.28 18.88
CA THR A 10 8.56 17.59 19.53
C THR A 10 9.93 18.08 19.99
N ASN A 11 10.99 17.30 19.75
CA ASN A 11 12.35 17.64 20.16
C ASN A 11 13.02 18.49 19.08
N GLN A 12 13.16 19.80 19.34
CA GLN A 12 13.72 20.74 18.36
C GLN A 12 15.11 20.33 17.86
N LYS A 13 15.98 19.84 18.75
CA LYS A 13 17.33 19.41 18.37
C LYS A 13 17.29 18.23 17.39
N PHE A 14 16.39 17.27 17.59
CA PHE A 14 16.20 16.14 16.68
C PHE A 14 15.75 16.63 15.29
N LEU A 15 14.80 17.57 15.24
CA LEU A 15 14.33 18.18 13.98
C LEU A 15 15.45 18.98 13.27
N ASP A 16 16.28 19.69 14.03
CA ASP A 16 17.44 20.41 13.50
C ASP A 16 18.49 19.44 12.94
N ASP A 17 18.69 18.28 13.58
CA ASP A 17 19.60 17.24 13.11
C ASP A 17 19.09 16.55 11.83
N ILE A 18 17.78 16.36 11.68
CA ILE A 18 17.16 15.92 10.40
C ILE A 18 17.47 16.95 9.32
N THR A 19 17.14 18.22 9.57
CA THR A 19 17.33 19.33 8.63
C THR A 19 18.77 19.44 8.15
N ARG A 20 19.72 19.37 9.09
CA ARG A 20 21.16 19.41 8.78
C ARG A 20 21.59 18.22 7.92
N SER A 21 21.11 17.02 8.26
CA SER A 21 21.43 15.81 7.52
C SER A 21 20.86 15.83 6.10
N ILE A 22 19.69 16.42 5.88
CA ILE A 22 19.13 16.63 4.54
C ILE A 22 20.06 17.49 3.70
N ILE A 23 20.49 18.64 4.23
CA ILE A 23 21.42 19.56 3.53
C ILE A 23 22.73 18.86 3.19
N GLU A 24 23.30 18.11 4.14
CA GLU A 24 24.54 17.36 3.92
C GLU A 24 24.42 16.31 2.79
N LEU A 25 23.30 15.59 2.74
CA LEU A 25 23.05 14.56 1.73
C LEU A 25 22.80 15.19 0.35
N GLU A 26 21.97 16.23 0.28
CA GLU A 26 21.72 16.98 -0.95
C GLU A 26 23.02 17.58 -1.52
N ASP A 27 23.88 18.17 -0.68
CA ASP A 27 25.17 18.72 -1.11
C ASP A 27 26.11 17.66 -1.71
N ARG A 28 25.94 16.37 -1.38
CA ARG A 28 26.66 15.26 -2.02
C ARG A 28 26.12 15.00 -3.42
N ILE A 29 24.80 14.87 -3.59
CA ILE A 29 24.19 14.67 -4.93
C ILE A 29 24.54 15.83 -5.85
N LYS A 30 24.46 17.06 -5.32
CA LYS A 30 24.72 18.30 -6.06
C LYS A 30 26.02 18.24 -6.85
N ARG A 31 27.06 17.60 -6.31
CA ARG A 31 28.40 17.58 -6.92
C ARG A 31 28.54 16.55 -8.03
N LEU A 32 27.53 15.71 -8.26
CA LEU A 32 27.58 14.63 -9.24
C LEU A 32 27.37 15.16 -10.67
N PRO A 33 28.02 14.57 -11.69
CA PRO A 33 27.95 15.05 -13.06
C PRO A 33 26.51 15.13 -13.61
N PHE A 34 25.68 14.10 -13.37
CA PHE A 34 24.30 14.09 -13.87
C PHE A 34 23.47 15.23 -13.29
N PHE A 35 23.71 15.59 -12.02
CA PHE A 35 23.02 16.70 -11.37
C PHE A 35 23.42 18.04 -11.99
N GLN A 36 24.72 18.23 -12.25
CA GLN A 36 25.21 19.44 -12.91
C GLN A 36 24.68 19.56 -14.34
N SER A 37 24.69 18.47 -15.12
CA SER A 37 24.12 18.44 -16.46
C SER A 37 22.62 18.79 -16.45
N ALA A 38 21.84 18.19 -15.55
CA ALA A 38 20.42 18.48 -15.40
C ALA A 38 20.17 19.93 -14.98
N LYS A 39 20.98 20.46 -14.05
CA LYS A 39 20.91 21.86 -13.61
C LYS A 39 21.24 22.83 -14.74
N THR A 40 22.23 22.52 -15.59
CA THR A 40 22.60 23.32 -16.75
C THR A 40 21.51 23.32 -17.82
N ALA A 41 20.81 22.18 -18.02
CA ALA A 41 19.64 22.13 -18.89
C ALA A 41 18.48 23.02 -18.38
N GLY A 42 18.41 23.24 -17.07
CA GLY A 42 17.48 24.17 -16.42
C GLY A 42 16.09 23.59 -16.23
N THR A 43 15.46 23.15 -17.32
CA THR A 43 14.17 22.43 -17.31
C THR A 43 14.34 21.06 -17.92
N LEU A 44 13.79 20.05 -17.24
CA LEU A 44 13.75 18.66 -17.65
C LEU A 44 12.32 18.32 -18.06
N ASN A 45 12.15 17.71 -19.23
CA ASN A 45 10.85 17.11 -19.58
C ASN A 45 10.59 15.86 -18.71
N ALA A 46 9.40 15.27 -18.84
CA ALA A 46 8.99 14.08 -18.07
C ALA A 46 10.01 12.93 -18.14
N ARG A 47 10.51 12.61 -19.33
CA ARG A 47 11.48 11.52 -19.55
C ARG A 47 12.83 11.82 -18.91
N GLU A 48 13.34 13.03 -19.10
CA GLU A 48 14.61 13.49 -18.50
C GLU A 48 14.51 13.53 -16.97
N SER A 49 13.35 13.94 -16.45
CA SER A 49 13.06 13.98 -15.02
C SER A 49 13.07 12.58 -14.41
N GLY A 50 12.43 11.60 -15.06
CA GLY A 50 12.47 10.20 -14.62
C GLY A 50 13.89 9.64 -14.58
N ALA A 51 14.72 9.94 -15.59
CA ALA A 51 16.12 9.54 -15.62
C ALA A 51 16.96 10.24 -14.52
N PHE A 52 16.69 11.51 -14.25
CA PHE A 52 17.34 12.26 -13.17
C PHE A 52 17.02 11.67 -11.80
N PHE A 53 15.74 11.43 -11.50
CA PHE A 53 15.33 10.89 -10.20
C PHE A 53 15.88 9.48 -9.96
N THR A 54 15.93 8.64 -10.98
CA THR A 54 16.54 7.30 -10.90
C THR A 54 18.02 7.39 -10.51
N GLN A 55 18.79 8.26 -11.18
CA GLN A 55 20.21 8.48 -10.86
C GLN A 55 20.41 9.08 -9.46
N ALA A 56 19.53 10.00 -9.05
CA ALA A 56 19.57 10.60 -7.73
C ALA A 56 19.29 9.58 -6.60
N ILE A 57 18.33 8.67 -6.80
CA ILE A 57 18.03 7.60 -5.84
C ILE A 57 19.26 6.70 -5.70
N GLN A 58 19.81 6.19 -6.80
CA GLN A 58 21.00 5.34 -6.78
C GLN A 58 22.17 6.04 -6.07
N ALA A 59 22.46 7.29 -6.42
CA ALA A 59 23.52 8.06 -5.80
C ALA A 59 23.32 8.26 -4.29
N MET A 60 22.08 8.41 -3.84
CA MET A 60 21.75 8.52 -2.42
C MET A 60 21.92 7.23 -1.67
N GLU A 61 21.49 6.10 -2.23
CA GLU A 61 21.73 4.78 -1.65
C GLU A 61 23.23 4.52 -1.49
N GLU A 62 24.02 4.82 -2.52
CA GLU A 62 25.48 4.69 -2.48
C GLU A 62 26.10 5.59 -1.40
N ALA A 63 25.71 6.87 -1.35
CA ALA A 63 26.23 7.84 -0.40
C ALA A 63 25.86 7.52 1.06
N TYR A 64 24.73 6.86 1.30
CA TYR A 64 24.24 6.50 2.63
C TYR A 64 24.66 5.09 3.09
N SER A 65 25.15 4.24 2.19
CA SER A 65 25.51 2.84 2.44
C SER A 65 26.36 2.61 3.71
N ARG A 66 27.30 3.51 4.02
CA ARG A 66 28.13 3.43 5.23
C ARG A 66 27.34 3.76 6.51
N ASP A 67 26.49 4.78 6.45
CA ASP A 67 25.66 5.22 7.57
C ASP A 67 24.58 4.19 7.91
N LEU A 68 24.08 3.47 6.90
CA LEU A 68 23.17 2.34 7.08
C LEU A 68 23.75 1.26 8.00
N ASN A 69 25.07 1.05 7.94
CA ASN A 69 25.80 0.09 8.74
C ASN A 69 26.21 0.63 10.12
N ALA A 70 25.72 1.81 10.55
CA ALA A 70 25.95 2.30 11.91
C ALA A 70 25.37 1.36 12.97
N TYR A 71 24.25 0.69 12.66
CA TYR A 71 23.58 -0.30 13.51
C TYR A 71 23.20 -1.55 12.72
N SER A 72 23.01 -2.66 13.43
CA SER A 72 22.43 -3.87 12.84
C SER A 72 20.99 -3.64 12.37
N ALA A 73 20.51 -4.46 11.43
CA ALA A 73 19.11 -4.42 10.98
C ALA A 73 18.12 -4.53 12.15
N MET A 74 18.40 -5.42 13.12
CA MET A 74 17.58 -5.60 14.33
C MET A 74 17.50 -4.32 15.17
N ARG A 75 18.64 -3.63 15.35
CA ARG A 75 18.71 -2.40 16.14
C ARG A 75 18.00 -1.24 15.45
N TRP A 76 18.11 -1.11 14.14
CA TRP A 76 17.34 -0.15 13.37
C TRP A 76 15.84 -0.39 13.50
N MET A 77 15.39 -1.63 13.28
CA MET A 77 13.98 -2.01 13.44
C MET A 77 13.50 -1.73 14.87
N TYR A 78 14.31 -2.03 15.89
CA TYR A 78 13.98 -1.70 17.28
C TYR A 78 13.70 -0.21 17.48
N TYR A 79 14.50 0.67 16.86
CA TYR A 79 14.30 2.12 16.92
C TYR A 79 13.06 2.56 16.14
N PHE A 80 12.93 2.16 14.87
CA PHE A 80 11.83 2.63 14.02
C PHE A 80 10.45 2.18 14.51
N ARG A 81 10.33 0.95 15.05
CA ARG A 81 9.07 0.47 15.66
C ARG A 81 8.68 1.22 16.95
N ARG A 82 9.60 1.97 17.56
CA ARG A 82 9.38 2.76 18.78
C ARG A 82 9.42 4.26 18.56
N THR A 83 9.82 4.71 17.38
CA THR A 83 9.66 6.10 16.96
C THR A 83 8.15 6.35 16.75
N PRO A 84 7.59 7.50 17.16
CA PRO A 84 6.18 7.80 16.92
C PRO A 84 5.82 7.91 15.44
N ASN A 85 4.57 7.60 15.09
CA ASN A 85 4.05 7.75 13.71
C ASN A 85 4.24 9.18 13.17
N ALA A 86 4.12 10.20 14.03
CA ALA A 86 4.28 11.61 13.67
C ALA A 86 5.64 11.97 13.05
N VAL A 87 6.70 11.19 13.28
CA VAL A 87 8.02 11.43 12.63
C VAL A 87 7.98 11.07 11.14
N PHE A 88 7.12 10.13 10.75
CA PHE A 88 7.00 9.64 9.37
C PHE A 88 5.80 10.26 8.63
N ALA A 89 4.92 10.94 9.35
CA ALA A 89 3.68 11.48 8.80
C ALA A 89 3.93 12.52 7.69
N GLY A 90 3.00 12.60 6.76
CA GLY A 90 2.92 13.62 5.72
C GLY A 90 1.47 14.07 5.55
N ASP A 91 1.20 14.78 4.46
CA ASP A 91 -0.14 15.31 4.19
C ASP A 91 -1.11 14.22 3.70
N LEU A 92 -0.61 13.15 3.07
CA LEU A 92 -1.40 11.99 2.65
C LEU A 92 -1.41 10.93 3.76
N ALA A 93 -2.55 10.24 3.95
CA ALA A 93 -2.69 9.19 4.96
C ALA A 93 -1.69 8.03 4.73
N SER A 94 -1.36 7.77 3.46
CA SER A 94 -0.40 6.73 3.06
C SER A 94 1.07 7.11 3.24
N THR A 95 1.41 8.39 3.45
CA THR A 95 2.82 8.84 3.56
C THR A 95 3.52 8.20 4.76
N GLY A 96 2.89 8.22 5.93
CA GLY A 96 3.45 7.66 7.18
C GLY A 96 3.79 6.17 7.07
N PRO A 97 2.82 5.31 6.72
CA PRO A 97 3.05 3.88 6.49
C PRO A 97 4.15 3.62 5.46
N ASN A 98 4.13 4.31 4.32
CA ASN A 98 5.11 4.11 3.24
C ASN A 98 6.52 4.53 3.64
N ALA A 99 6.69 5.68 4.28
CA ALA A 99 7.98 6.16 4.76
C ALA A 99 8.58 5.22 5.82
N ARG A 100 7.74 4.68 6.71
CA ARG A 100 8.18 3.72 7.71
C ARG A 100 8.57 2.38 7.08
N ALA A 101 7.77 1.87 6.14
CA ALA A 101 8.09 0.67 5.39
C ALA A 101 9.42 0.81 4.66
N LEU A 102 9.62 1.95 3.98
CA LEU A 102 10.87 2.28 3.31
C LEU A 102 12.06 2.32 4.27
N ALA A 103 11.92 2.94 5.45
CA ALA A 103 12.96 2.97 6.48
C ALA A 103 13.40 1.57 6.91
N GLU A 104 12.44 0.66 7.04
CA GLU A 104 12.69 -0.71 7.48
C GLU A 104 13.27 -1.61 6.39
N VAL A 105 12.84 -1.44 5.14
CA VAL A 105 13.46 -2.13 3.99
C VAL A 105 14.93 -1.70 3.87
N TYR A 106 15.23 -0.41 3.99
CA TYR A 106 16.63 0.04 4.01
C TYR A 106 17.37 -0.52 5.22
N ALA A 107 16.78 -0.48 6.41
CA ALA A 107 17.39 -1.03 7.63
C ALA A 107 17.82 -2.50 7.46
N ASN A 108 17.00 -3.29 6.78
CA ASN A 108 17.27 -4.70 6.50
C ASN A 108 18.50 -4.93 5.59
N ARG A 109 18.96 -3.92 4.86
CA ARG A 109 20.18 -3.99 4.05
C ARG A 109 21.46 -3.74 4.86
N SER A 110 21.36 -3.46 6.16
CA SER A 110 22.54 -3.39 7.04
C SER A 110 23.20 -4.76 7.16
N VAL A 111 24.50 -4.82 6.90
CA VAL A 111 25.34 -6.01 7.08
C VAL A 111 26.03 -6.04 8.45
N LYS A 112 25.80 -5.02 9.29
CA LYS A 112 26.40 -4.97 10.62
C LYS A 112 25.80 -6.06 11.52
N LEU A 113 26.68 -6.90 12.03
CA LEU A 113 26.35 -7.87 13.07
C LEU A 113 26.47 -7.19 14.43
N GLU A 114 25.45 -7.36 15.26
CA GLU A 114 25.40 -6.84 16.62
C GLU A 114 24.62 -7.80 17.50
N SER A 115 25.11 -8.04 18.70
CA SER A 115 24.37 -8.82 19.68
C SER A 115 23.34 -7.92 20.35
N ALA A 116 22.09 -8.37 20.38
CA ALA A 116 21.04 -7.68 21.13
C ALA A 116 21.02 -8.23 22.56
N ALA A 117 21.11 -7.35 23.57
CA ALA A 117 20.86 -7.76 24.95
C ALA A 117 19.36 -8.07 25.09
N TYR A 118 19.04 -9.25 25.60
CA TYR A 118 17.67 -9.66 25.88
C TYR A 118 17.34 -9.39 27.35
N GLY A 119 16.23 -8.70 27.59
CA GLY A 119 15.66 -8.46 28.91
C GLY A 119 14.20 -8.90 29.00
N SER A 120 13.60 -8.75 30.18
CA SER A 120 12.20 -9.13 30.46
C SER A 120 11.16 -8.43 29.56
N ASN A 121 11.56 -7.37 28.87
CA ASN A 121 10.72 -6.57 27.96
C ASN A 121 11.14 -6.72 26.48
N GLY A 122 11.92 -7.76 26.16
CA GLY A 122 12.46 -8.06 24.83
C GLY A 122 13.86 -7.49 24.58
N PHE A 123 14.22 -7.30 23.31
CA PHE A 123 15.51 -6.69 22.96
C PHE A 123 15.62 -5.29 23.54
N VAL A 124 16.78 -4.96 24.10
CA VAL A 124 17.08 -3.63 24.63
C VAL A 124 18.34 -3.11 23.95
N PHE A 125 18.18 -2.02 23.21
CA PHE A 125 19.30 -1.24 22.68
C PHE A 125 19.36 0.11 23.40
N PRO A 126 20.56 0.64 23.68
CA PRO A 126 20.70 1.92 24.37
C PRO A 126 20.11 3.04 23.52
N ILE A 127 19.42 3.97 24.17
CA ILE A 127 18.87 5.16 23.55
C ILE A 127 19.47 6.36 24.28
N ASN A 128 20.32 7.10 23.58
CA ASN A 128 20.95 8.32 24.05
C ASN A 128 20.92 9.38 22.95
N GLU A 129 21.41 10.59 23.25
CA GLU A 129 21.50 11.70 22.29
C GLU A 129 22.24 11.32 21.00
N SER A 130 23.30 10.52 21.09
CA SER A 130 24.01 10.07 19.89
C SER A 130 23.17 9.14 19.03
N THR A 131 22.35 8.30 19.66
CA THR A 131 21.40 7.41 18.98
C THR A 131 20.34 8.23 18.25
N LEU A 132 19.78 9.26 18.89
CA LEU A 132 18.82 10.17 18.26
C LEU A 132 19.42 10.86 17.02
N ARG A 133 20.69 11.27 17.05
CA ARG A 133 21.37 11.82 15.87
C ARG A 133 21.45 10.83 14.71
N HIS A 134 21.77 9.56 14.98
CA HIS A 134 21.80 8.53 13.94
C HIS A 134 20.40 8.26 13.37
N ILE A 135 19.38 8.22 14.22
CA ILE A 135 17.98 8.09 13.79
C ILE A 135 17.58 9.30 12.93
N ALA A 136 17.87 10.53 13.37
CA ALA A 136 17.59 11.75 12.62
C ALA A 136 18.23 11.72 11.23
N ARG A 137 19.50 11.31 11.14
CA ARG A 137 20.23 11.17 9.89
C ARG A 137 19.61 10.11 8.96
N PHE A 138 19.08 9.02 9.51
CA PHE A 138 18.37 8.00 8.73
C PHE A 138 17.01 8.50 8.25
N ILE A 139 16.25 9.16 9.12
CA ILE A 139 14.98 9.78 8.73
C ILE A 139 15.20 10.80 7.61
N ALA A 140 16.25 11.63 7.69
CA ALA A 140 16.63 12.55 6.61
C ALA A 140 16.90 11.85 5.28
N PHE A 141 17.61 10.72 5.30
CA PHE A 141 17.82 9.89 4.11
C PHE A 141 16.51 9.36 3.54
N ILE A 142 15.60 8.87 4.40
CA ILE A 142 14.29 8.35 3.99
C ILE A 142 13.40 9.44 3.42
N THR A 143 13.41 10.64 4.01
CA THR A 143 12.72 11.81 3.47
C THR A 143 13.19 12.12 2.05
N ILE A 144 14.51 12.17 1.83
CA ILE A 144 15.06 12.45 0.48
C ILE A 144 14.68 11.34 -0.51
N ILE A 145 14.87 10.06 -0.16
CA ILE A 145 14.51 8.95 -1.06
C ILE A 145 13.02 9.00 -1.41
N TYR A 146 12.17 9.23 -0.42
CA TYR A 146 10.72 9.35 -0.64
C TYR A 146 10.38 10.51 -1.58
N ASP A 147 10.97 11.69 -1.37
CA ASP A 147 10.78 12.85 -2.25
C ASP A 147 11.25 12.57 -3.68
N LEU A 148 12.37 11.87 -3.86
CA LEU A 148 12.86 11.47 -5.17
C LEU A 148 11.94 10.44 -5.85
N GLN A 149 11.41 9.46 -5.09
CA GLN A 149 10.44 8.49 -5.59
C GLN A 149 9.13 9.19 -6.02
N VAL A 150 8.68 10.20 -5.26
CA VAL A 150 7.51 10.99 -5.63
C VAL A 150 7.78 11.86 -6.85
N GLY A 151 8.94 12.50 -6.93
CA GLY A 151 9.39 13.21 -8.13
C GLY A 151 9.34 12.33 -9.38
N PHE A 152 9.81 11.09 -9.28
CA PHE A 152 9.69 10.12 -10.37
C PHE A 152 8.25 9.76 -10.69
N LYS A 153 7.41 9.47 -9.68
CA LYS A 153 5.99 9.16 -9.90
C LYS A 153 5.27 10.30 -10.61
N LEU A 154 5.58 11.56 -10.27
CA LEU A 154 5.07 12.75 -10.96
C LEU A 154 5.62 12.88 -12.37
N ALA A 155 6.90 12.64 -12.60
CA ALA A 155 7.49 12.64 -13.95
C ALA A 155 6.77 11.64 -14.86
N SER A 156 6.40 10.47 -14.34
CA SER A 156 5.62 9.47 -15.07
C SER A 156 4.17 9.86 -15.36
N LYS A 157 3.69 10.93 -14.72
CA LYS A 157 2.41 11.63 -14.95
C LYS A 157 2.61 12.90 -15.81
N GLU A 158 3.63 12.92 -16.66
CA GLU A 158 3.98 13.99 -17.61
C GLU A 158 4.51 15.30 -17.00
N TYR A 159 4.82 15.34 -15.70
CA TYR A 159 5.39 16.55 -15.11
C TYR A 159 6.79 16.84 -15.66
N SER A 160 6.99 18.08 -16.07
CA SER A 160 8.31 18.66 -16.26
C SER A 160 8.82 19.23 -14.94
N PHE A 161 10.15 19.28 -14.79
CA PHE A 161 10.81 19.76 -13.57
C PHE A 161 11.83 20.84 -13.90
N THR A 162 11.96 21.85 -13.04
CA THR A 162 12.89 22.96 -13.23
C THR A 162 13.72 23.24 -11.98
N PHE A 163 14.99 23.56 -12.18
CA PHE A 163 15.86 23.99 -11.09
C PHE A 163 15.64 25.48 -10.78
N ARG A 164 15.45 25.81 -9.50
CA ARG A 164 15.30 27.20 -9.09
C ARG A 164 16.57 28.00 -9.41
N THR A 165 16.43 29.08 -10.17
CA THR A 165 17.50 30.07 -10.33
C THR A 165 17.64 30.88 -9.04
N GLU A 166 18.88 31.06 -8.56
CA GLU A 166 19.19 31.71 -7.27
C GLU A 166 18.61 33.14 -7.13
N ARG A 167 18.20 33.76 -8.24
CA ARG A 167 17.62 35.12 -8.29
C ARG A 167 16.15 35.22 -7.87
N SER A 168 15.42 34.11 -7.71
CA SER A 168 13.99 34.14 -7.35
C SER A 168 13.70 34.04 -5.84
N ARG A 169 14.67 34.33 -4.97
CA ARG A 169 14.45 34.49 -3.52
C ARG A 169 13.85 35.87 -3.19
N GLY A 170 12.73 36.22 -3.83
CA GLY A 170 11.88 37.28 -3.28
C GLY A 170 11.20 36.77 -2.00
N PRO A 171 10.80 37.65 -1.05
CA PRO A 171 9.97 37.29 0.10
C PRO A 171 8.51 36.99 -0.32
N GLY A 172 8.33 36.43 -1.52
CA GLY A 172 7.07 35.85 -1.94
C GLY A 172 6.85 34.63 -1.08
N ARG A 173 5.93 34.72 -0.11
CA ARG A 173 5.16 33.57 0.32
C ARG A 173 4.84 32.78 -0.94
N LEU A 174 5.43 31.59 -1.12
CA LEU A 174 4.90 30.60 -2.04
C LEU A 174 3.41 30.60 -1.76
N LYS A 175 2.59 31.09 -2.71
CA LYS A 175 1.16 30.83 -2.64
C LYS A 175 1.10 29.31 -2.53
N LYS A 176 0.72 28.84 -1.35
CA LYS A 176 0.57 27.42 -1.01
C LYS A 176 -0.48 26.87 -1.98
N GLY A 177 -0.04 26.52 -3.18
CA GLY A 177 -0.86 25.88 -4.18
C GLY A 177 -1.28 24.54 -3.63
N ALA A 178 -2.56 24.23 -3.82
CA ALA A 178 -3.26 23.08 -3.29
C ALA A 178 -2.85 21.76 -3.99
N LEU A 179 -1.55 21.46 -3.98
CA LEU A 179 -1.07 20.09 -4.12
C LEU A 179 -1.02 19.48 -2.72
N THR A 180 -1.69 18.35 -2.54
CA THR A 180 -1.83 17.59 -1.28
C THR A 180 -0.54 16.92 -0.84
N PHE A 181 0.53 17.05 -1.60
CA PHE A 181 1.82 16.46 -1.26
C PHE A 181 2.75 17.50 -0.65
N ARG A 182 2.92 17.46 0.68
CA ARG A 182 4.12 17.99 1.34
C ARG A 182 5.13 16.87 1.53
N PRO A 183 6.42 17.11 1.24
CA PRO A 183 7.51 16.30 1.79
C PRO A 183 7.28 16.05 3.28
N MET A 184 7.68 14.87 3.81
CA MET A 184 7.83 14.69 5.25
C MET A 184 8.55 15.91 5.80
N ALA A 185 7.86 16.72 6.61
CA ALA A 185 8.14 18.14 6.83
C ALA A 185 9.65 18.48 6.91
N SER A 186 10.30 18.72 5.76
CA SER A 186 11.66 19.21 5.70
C SER A 186 11.57 20.74 5.70
N PRO A 187 12.00 21.42 6.77
CA PRO A 187 12.05 22.88 6.79
C PRO A 187 13.22 23.42 5.93
N ALA A 188 14.08 22.55 5.40
CA ALA A 188 15.23 22.95 4.58
C ALA A 188 14.80 23.35 3.17
N PRO A 189 15.36 24.43 2.60
CA PRO A 189 15.28 24.69 1.17
C PRO A 189 15.98 23.55 0.41
N THR A 190 15.23 22.76 -0.36
CA THR A 190 15.80 21.69 -1.20
C THR A 190 16.49 22.25 -2.44
N ILE A 191 17.58 21.60 -2.85
CA ILE A 191 18.24 21.84 -4.14
C ILE A 191 17.62 21.05 -5.30
N LEU A 192 16.76 20.07 -4.98
CA LEU A 192 16.12 19.22 -5.98
C LEU A 192 15.23 20.07 -6.91
N PRO A 193 15.05 19.66 -8.18
CA PRO A 193 14.21 20.41 -9.08
C PRO A 193 12.75 20.33 -8.62
N CYS A 194 12.01 21.41 -8.83
CA CYS A 194 10.58 21.46 -8.52
C CYS A 194 9.75 21.26 -9.78
N SER A 195 8.57 20.67 -9.64
CA SER A 195 7.62 20.52 -10.73
C SER A 195 7.29 21.89 -11.35
N VAL A 196 7.27 21.95 -12.68
CA VAL A 196 6.74 23.11 -13.42
C VAL A 196 5.23 23.14 -13.21
N SER A 197 4.69 24.32 -12.91
CA SER A 197 3.26 24.45 -12.64
C SER A 197 2.45 24.22 -13.91
N ASP A 198 1.52 23.29 -13.83
CA ASP A 198 0.56 22.95 -14.88
C ASP A 198 -0.81 22.77 -14.20
N PRO A 199 -1.75 23.71 -14.35
CA PRO A 199 -3.03 23.65 -13.65
C PRO A 199 -3.85 22.38 -13.94
N VAL A 200 -3.71 21.81 -15.14
CA VAL A 200 -4.44 20.60 -15.55
C VAL A 200 -3.86 19.40 -14.83
N LEU A 201 -2.54 19.22 -14.90
CA LEU A 201 -1.87 18.12 -14.20
C LEU A 201 -2.01 18.24 -12.69
N GLU A 202 -1.90 19.47 -12.14
CA GLU A 202 -2.07 19.73 -10.70
C GLU A 202 -3.48 19.38 -10.23
N SER A 203 -4.50 19.72 -11.01
CA SER A 203 -5.88 19.32 -10.71
C SER A 203 -6.06 17.81 -10.78
N ALA A 204 -5.52 17.16 -11.81
CA ALA A 204 -5.59 15.72 -12.01
C ALA A 204 -4.90 14.94 -10.89
N VAL A 205 -3.69 15.34 -10.48
CA VAL A 205 -2.97 14.73 -9.35
C VAL A 205 -3.71 14.96 -8.05
N ARG A 206 -4.20 16.18 -7.78
CA ARG A 206 -4.99 16.43 -6.57
C ARG A 206 -6.23 15.54 -6.52
N ILE A 207 -6.97 15.41 -7.63
CA ILE A 207 -8.14 14.53 -7.68
C ILE A 207 -7.72 13.07 -7.47
N TYR A 208 -6.64 12.62 -8.12
CA TYR A 208 -6.11 11.28 -7.92
C TYR A 208 -5.73 11.00 -6.46
N ASP A 209 -4.96 11.89 -5.83
CA ASP A 209 -4.53 11.76 -4.44
C ASP A 209 -5.74 11.79 -3.49
N GLN A 210 -6.70 12.69 -3.73
CA GLN A 210 -7.96 12.72 -2.98
C GLN A 210 -8.74 11.41 -3.13
N ARG A 211 -8.81 10.83 -4.33
CA ARG A 211 -9.48 9.54 -4.56
C ARG A 211 -8.74 8.38 -3.90
N HIS A 212 -7.42 8.49 -3.80
CA HIS A 212 -6.57 7.53 -3.15
C HIS A 212 -6.65 7.62 -1.61
N ASP A 213 -6.84 8.83 -1.07
CA ASP A 213 -6.86 9.13 0.38
C ASP A 213 -8.27 9.15 1.00
N ALA A 214 -9.30 9.64 0.29
CA ALA A 214 -10.66 9.87 0.82
C ALA A 214 -11.34 8.58 1.26
N HIS A 215 -10.86 7.46 0.75
CA HIS A 215 -11.14 6.16 1.28
C HIS A 215 -9.81 5.74 1.88
N GLY A 216 -9.64 5.83 3.21
CA GLY A 216 -8.44 5.49 4.02
C GLY A 216 -8.03 4.00 3.94
N ARG A 217 -8.37 3.41 2.80
CA ARG A 217 -8.47 2.03 2.38
C ARG A 217 -7.47 1.75 1.25
N THR A 218 -6.39 2.53 1.04
CA THR A 218 -5.24 2.14 0.16
C THR A 218 -3.93 2.85 0.56
N PHE A 219 -2.74 2.25 0.50
CA PHE A 219 -1.98 1.75 -0.67
C PHE A 219 -2.02 0.21 -0.85
N HIS A 220 -2.10 -0.50 0.27
CA HIS A 220 -2.32 -1.94 0.39
C HIS A 220 -3.78 -2.33 0.52
N GLY A 221 -4.67 -1.39 0.82
CA GLY A 221 -6.10 -1.71 0.94
C GLY A 221 -6.77 -1.98 -0.41
N ALA A 222 -5.98 -2.12 -1.47
CA ALA A 222 -6.32 -2.81 -2.69
C ALA A 222 -5.70 -4.23 -2.66
N ALA A 223 -4.37 -4.40 -2.61
CA ALA A 223 -3.72 -5.72 -2.63
C ALA A 223 -4.26 -6.74 -1.60
N LEU A 224 -4.68 -6.24 -0.42
CA LEU A 224 -5.33 -7.02 0.66
C LEU A 224 -6.79 -7.26 0.47
N ASN A 225 -7.38 -6.32 -0.21
CA ASN A 225 -8.76 -6.36 -0.46
C ASN A 225 -8.88 -7.59 -1.36
N GLN A 226 -8.11 -7.79 -2.47
CA GLN A 226 -8.02 -9.07 -3.22
C GLN A 226 -7.15 -10.15 -2.56
N ALA A 227 -7.62 -11.19 -1.88
CA ALA A 227 -8.98 -11.59 -1.47
C ALA A 227 -10.17 -11.23 -2.38
N GLY A 228 -10.92 -10.13 -2.14
CA GLY A 228 -11.54 -9.21 -3.14
C GLY A 228 -11.26 -7.67 -2.97
N LEU A 229 -10.68 -6.96 -3.98
CA LEU A 229 -10.09 -5.57 -4.02
C LEU A 229 -11.01 -4.37 -3.57
N ALA A 230 -11.99 -4.45 -2.65
CA ALA A 230 -12.65 -3.27 -2.03
C ALA A 230 -13.33 -3.63 -0.68
N HIS A 231 -13.32 -2.68 0.27
CA HIS A 231 -13.22 -2.81 1.75
C HIS A 231 -14.08 -3.83 2.52
N ASP A 232 -13.63 -4.13 3.75
CA ASP A 232 -14.42 -4.70 4.85
C ASP A 232 -14.27 -3.79 6.09
N ASP A 233 -15.38 -3.29 6.65
CA ASP A 233 -15.42 -2.38 7.82
C ASP A 233 -14.99 -3.07 9.15
N ALA A 234 -14.60 -4.34 9.10
CA ALA A 234 -14.26 -5.14 10.26
C ALA A 234 -12.96 -4.73 10.97
N ALA A 235 -12.03 -4.04 10.31
CA ALA A 235 -10.72 -3.69 10.87
C ALA A 235 -10.77 -2.61 11.98
N ASP A 236 -11.88 -1.87 12.08
CA ASP A 236 -12.08 -0.85 13.12
C ASP A 236 -12.54 -1.44 14.47
N ASN A 237 -12.88 -2.73 14.51
CA ASN A 237 -13.31 -3.43 15.72
C ASN A 237 -12.16 -4.24 16.34
N VAL A 238 -11.33 -3.58 17.16
CA VAL A 238 -10.27 -4.20 17.98
C VAL A 238 -10.85 -5.24 18.97
N ASP A 239 -12.15 -5.18 19.25
CA ASP A 239 -12.87 -6.01 20.23
C ASP A 239 -13.50 -7.30 19.64
N ASP A 240 -13.15 -7.72 18.41
CA ASP A 240 -13.67 -8.99 17.88
C ASP A 240 -13.08 -10.18 18.65
N ALA A 241 -13.82 -10.65 19.65
CA ALA A 241 -13.50 -11.81 20.48
C ALA A 241 -13.27 -13.11 19.67
N ASN A 242 -13.56 -13.11 18.36
CA ASN A 242 -13.42 -14.25 17.45
C ASN A 242 -12.19 -14.17 16.52
N MET A 243 -11.26 -13.23 16.70
CA MET A 243 -10.06 -13.12 15.86
C MET A 243 -9.24 -14.43 15.83
N ASN A 244 -9.06 -15.00 14.63
CA ASN A 244 -8.22 -16.19 14.44
C ASN A 244 -6.79 -15.78 14.11
N PHE A 245 -5.93 -15.69 15.13
CA PHE A 245 -4.53 -15.29 14.95
C PHE A 245 -3.73 -16.27 14.07
N ALA A 246 -4.17 -17.54 13.93
CA ALA A 246 -3.54 -18.49 13.02
C ALA A 246 -3.70 -18.11 11.54
N GLN A 247 -4.68 -17.27 11.24
CA GLN A 247 -5.00 -16.77 9.91
C GLN A 247 -5.20 -15.25 10.02
N ALA A 248 -4.16 -14.52 10.41
CA ALA A 248 -4.23 -13.06 10.54
C ALA A 248 -3.06 -12.37 9.81
N TYR A 249 -3.37 -11.26 9.15
CA TYR A 249 -2.38 -10.26 8.73
C TYR A 249 -2.41 -9.06 9.70
N TRP A 250 -1.38 -8.22 9.66
CA TRP A 250 -1.11 -7.17 10.65
C TRP A 250 -0.87 -5.83 9.96
N GLY A 251 -1.78 -4.89 10.19
CA GLY A 251 -1.75 -3.53 9.64
C GLY A 251 -1.21 -2.51 10.64
N LEU A 252 -0.66 -1.40 10.14
CA LEU A 252 -0.30 -0.23 10.94
C LEU A 252 -1.56 0.62 11.18
N LEU A 253 -1.83 0.96 12.44
CA LEU A 253 -2.90 1.87 12.82
C LEU A 253 -2.57 3.30 12.40
N SER A 254 -3.57 4.03 11.89
CA SER A 254 -3.45 5.46 11.57
C SER A 254 -3.03 6.28 12.80
N ASP A 255 -3.63 5.97 13.95
CA ASP A 255 -3.31 6.57 15.25
C ASP A 255 -2.74 5.55 16.23
N GLU A 256 -1.84 6.02 17.10
CA GLU A 256 -1.31 5.18 18.19
C GLU A 256 -2.35 5.10 19.32
N ILE A 257 -2.74 3.88 19.70
CA ILE A 257 -3.78 3.66 20.71
C ILE A 257 -3.13 3.30 22.04
N ALA A 258 -3.55 3.97 23.12
CA ALA A 258 -3.16 3.61 24.48
C ALA A 258 -4.00 2.42 24.96
N PHE A 259 -3.38 1.25 25.09
CA PHE A 259 -4.02 -0.01 25.43
C PHE A 259 -3.63 -0.47 26.84
N SER A 260 -4.60 -0.97 27.61
CA SER A 260 -4.40 -1.52 28.96
C SER A 260 -4.24 -3.05 28.89
N PRO A 261 -3.02 -3.61 29.00
CA PRO A 261 -2.76 -5.03 28.81
C PRO A 261 -3.24 -5.92 29.96
N GLN A 262 -3.72 -5.37 31.08
CA GLN A 262 -3.97 -6.11 32.32
C GLN A 262 -5.05 -7.18 32.15
N GLU A 263 -6.21 -6.84 31.59
CA GLU A 263 -7.28 -7.82 31.37
C GLU A 263 -6.88 -8.82 30.30
N PHE A 264 -6.25 -8.36 29.21
CA PHE A 264 -5.76 -9.21 28.14
C PHE A 264 -4.74 -10.25 28.62
N LEU A 265 -3.83 -9.86 29.53
CA LEU A 265 -2.81 -10.72 30.13
C LEU A 265 -3.22 -11.35 31.47
N LYS A 266 -4.49 -11.28 31.87
CA LYS A 266 -4.95 -11.82 33.16
C LYS A 266 -4.50 -13.26 33.37
N GLY A 267 -3.83 -13.52 34.50
CA GLY A 267 -3.23 -14.81 34.84
C GLY A 267 -1.89 -15.12 34.19
N HIS A 268 -1.34 -14.22 33.36
CA HIS A 268 -0.02 -14.38 32.74
C HIS A 268 1.10 -13.81 33.65
N PRO A 269 2.28 -14.45 33.75
CA PRO A 269 3.40 -13.97 34.59
C PRO A 269 3.85 -12.53 34.26
N HIS A 270 3.76 -12.13 33.00
CA HIS A 270 4.10 -10.78 32.55
C HIS A 270 3.04 -9.72 32.85
N ALA A 271 1.84 -10.06 33.32
CA ALA A 271 0.81 -9.06 33.64
C ALA A 271 1.31 -8.08 34.73
N ALA A 272 2.02 -8.60 35.73
CA ALA A 272 2.58 -7.78 36.81
C ALA A 272 3.61 -6.74 36.34
N ALA A 273 4.30 -6.98 35.22
CA ALA A 273 5.32 -6.07 34.68
C ALA A 273 4.73 -4.73 34.18
N TYR A 274 3.42 -4.68 33.93
CA TYR A 274 2.73 -3.48 33.48
C TYR A 274 2.05 -2.71 34.62
N GLY A 275 2.01 -3.22 35.86
CA GLY A 275 1.28 -2.58 36.97
C GLY A 275 -0.24 -2.51 36.72
N SER A 276 -0.99 -1.89 37.65
CA SER A 276 -2.47 -1.80 37.55
C SER A 276 -2.97 -0.74 36.55
N GLU A 277 -2.17 0.30 36.31
CA GLU A 277 -2.52 1.46 35.46
C GLU A 277 -1.64 1.58 34.20
N GLY A 278 -0.70 0.64 34.00
CA GLY A 278 0.25 0.79 32.90
C GLY A 278 -0.42 0.58 31.56
N LYS A 279 -0.36 1.61 30.71
CA LYS A 279 -0.78 1.54 29.32
C LYS A 279 0.43 1.31 28.42
N VAL A 280 0.23 0.55 27.36
CA VAL A 280 1.17 0.44 26.24
C VAL A 280 0.62 1.14 25.02
N LEU A 281 1.50 1.61 24.14
CA LEU A 281 1.09 2.18 22.85
C LEU A 281 1.09 1.07 21.81
N ILE A 282 -0.10 0.65 21.39
CA ILE A 282 -0.25 -0.28 20.26
C ILE A 282 -0.26 0.52 18.95
N ARG A 283 0.37 -0.07 17.94
CA ARG A 283 0.54 0.50 16.60
C ARG A 283 0.06 -0.45 15.52
N PHE A 284 -0.12 -1.72 15.86
CA PHE A 284 -0.46 -2.77 14.92
C PHE A 284 -1.71 -3.49 15.37
N CYS A 285 -2.56 -3.81 14.40
CA CYS A 285 -3.80 -4.54 14.64
C CYS A 285 -3.86 -5.76 13.71
N PRO A 286 -4.29 -6.93 14.20
CA PRO A 286 -4.57 -8.08 13.36
C PRO A 286 -5.86 -7.87 12.53
N SER A 287 -5.97 -8.58 11.42
CA SER A 287 -7.17 -8.70 10.61
C SER A 287 -7.22 -10.10 9.99
N ASN A 288 -8.42 -10.66 9.82
CA ASN A 288 -8.59 -12.03 9.35
C ASN A 288 -8.06 -12.21 7.91
N LEU A 289 -7.35 -13.31 7.68
CA LEU A 289 -6.80 -13.72 6.39
C LEU A 289 -7.60 -14.90 5.84
N ASP A 290 -8.55 -14.62 4.94
CA ASP A 290 -9.39 -15.64 4.31
C ASP A 290 -8.72 -16.22 3.06
N LEU A 291 -8.02 -17.36 3.22
CA LEU A 291 -7.31 -18.02 2.13
C LEU A 291 -8.25 -18.45 0.99
N ALA A 292 -9.50 -18.83 1.30
CA ALA A 292 -10.46 -19.26 0.29
C ALA A 292 -10.86 -18.12 -0.64
N LYS A 293 -11.04 -16.91 -0.07
CA LYS A 293 -11.28 -15.68 -0.83
C LYS A 293 -10.03 -15.22 -1.59
N ILE A 294 -8.87 -15.15 -0.92
CA ILE A 294 -7.57 -14.76 -1.52
C ILE A 294 -7.25 -15.56 -2.77
N PHE A 295 -7.45 -16.87 -2.72
CA PHE A 295 -7.13 -17.74 -3.84
C PHE A 295 -8.33 -18.09 -4.72
N GLU A 296 -9.48 -17.44 -4.57
CA GLU A 296 -10.67 -17.75 -5.36
C GLU A 296 -10.40 -17.69 -6.87
N LEU A 297 -9.77 -16.60 -7.34
CA LEU A 297 -9.38 -16.46 -8.74
C LEU A 297 -8.35 -17.51 -9.17
N TYR A 298 -7.39 -17.83 -8.31
CA TYR A 298 -6.35 -18.82 -8.58
C TYR A 298 -6.87 -20.25 -8.71
N ARG A 299 -8.08 -20.53 -8.20
CA ARG A 299 -8.76 -21.82 -8.36
C ARG A 299 -9.53 -21.96 -9.68
N THR A 300 -9.58 -20.91 -10.50
CA THR A 300 -10.22 -21.00 -11.83
C THR A 300 -9.36 -21.87 -12.76
N PRO A 301 -9.98 -22.59 -13.72
CA PRO A 301 -9.24 -23.40 -14.69
C PRO A 301 -8.25 -22.59 -15.56
N ALA A 302 -8.39 -21.27 -15.64
CA ALA A 302 -7.44 -20.42 -16.36
C ALA A 302 -6.13 -20.22 -15.58
N LEU A 303 -6.19 -20.28 -14.25
CA LEU A 303 -5.07 -20.00 -13.35
C LEU A 303 -4.46 -21.26 -12.72
N GLU A 304 -4.95 -22.46 -13.05
CA GLU A 304 -4.48 -23.76 -12.51
C GLU A 304 -2.95 -23.95 -12.60
N LYS A 305 -2.31 -23.40 -13.64
CA LYS A 305 -0.84 -23.49 -13.85
C LYS A 305 -0.06 -22.29 -13.33
N HIS A 306 -0.73 -21.34 -12.70
CA HIS A 306 -0.14 -20.11 -12.21
C HIS A 306 -0.10 -20.14 -10.68
N GLY A 307 1.11 -20.32 -10.13
CA GLY A 307 1.36 -20.13 -8.70
C GLY A 307 1.45 -18.65 -8.34
N ILE A 308 1.56 -18.37 -7.04
CA ILE A 308 1.90 -17.04 -6.53
C ILE A 308 3.42 -16.85 -6.51
N GLU A 309 3.87 -15.60 -6.46
CA GLU A 309 5.29 -15.27 -6.36
C GLU A 309 5.95 -15.94 -5.13
N PRO A 310 7.16 -16.52 -5.24
CA PRO A 310 7.81 -17.21 -4.13
C PRO A 310 7.97 -16.34 -2.87
N ASN A 311 8.23 -15.05 -3.03
CA ASN A 311 8.34 -14.12 -1.89
C ASN A 311 6.99 -13.91 -1.19
N ALA A 312 5.88 -13.95 -1.93
CA ALA A 312 4.54 -13.94 -1.33
C ALA A 312 4.30 -15.23 -0.54
N SER A 313 4.68 -16.40 -1.08
CA SER A 313 4.62 -17.68 -0.38
C SER A 313 5.41 -17.67 0.94
N LEU A 314 6.64 -17.14 0.94
CA LEU A 314 7.46 -17.04 2.15
C LEU A 314 6.77 -16.19 3.23
N CYS A 315 6.27 -15.02 2.85
CA CYS A 315 5.55 -14.14 3.77
C CYS A 315 4.27 -14.80 4.32
N LEU A 316 3.47 -15.43 3.46
CA LEU A 316 2.25 -16.15 3.86
C LEU A 316 2.56 -17.28 4.85
N LEU A 317 3.56 -18.09 4.57
CA LEU A 317 3.96 -19.18 5.46
C LEU A 317 4.43 -18.67 6.82
N VAL A 318 5.16 -17.53 6.87
CA VAL A 318 5.48 -16.89 8.16
C VAL A 318 4.21 -16.50 8.89
N LEU A 319 3.24 -15.86 8.23
CA LEU A 319 1.97 -15.46 8.86
C LEU A 319 1.24 -16.66 9.49
N LEU A 320 1.12 -17.76 8.75
CA LEU A 320 0.35 -18.94 9.20
C LEU A 320 1.08 -19.77 10.27
N ILE A 321 2.41 -19.91 10.19
CA ILE A 321 3.21 -20.63 11.18
C ILE A 321 3.29 -19.81 12.48
N ALA A 322 3.64 -18.53 12.37
CA ALA A 322 3.73 -17.63 13.50
C ALA A 322 2.36 -17.32 14.12
N GLY A 323 1.31 -17.28 13.30
CA GLY A 323 -0.07 -17.12 13.76
C GLY A 323 -0.49 -18.23 14.73
N ARG A 324 -0.12 -19.48 14.46
CA ARG A 324 -0.36 -20.62 15.37
C ARG A 324 0.35 -20.46 16.72
N TRP A 325 1.54 -19.84 16.72
CA TRP A 325 2.21 -19.46 17.97
C TRP A 325 1.42 -18.39 18.71
N LEU A 326 1.03 -17.33 18.01
CA LEU A 326 0.30 -16.20 18.59
C LEU A 326 -1.03 -16.64 19.21
N GLN A 327 -1.77 -17.54 18.56
CA GLN A 327 -3.03 -18.12 19.06
C GLN A 327 -2.90 -18.72 20.47
N ARG A 328 -1.70 -19.15 20.86
CA ARG A 328 -1.42 -19.79 22.17
C ARG A 328 -0.67 -18.87 23.14
N ASN A 329 -0.13 -17.76 22.66
CA ASN A 329 0.80 -16.92 23.40
C ASN A 329 0.31 -15.46 23.44
N ARG A 330 -0.57 -15.16 24.40
CA ARG A 330 -1.14 -13.81 24.63
C ARG A 330 -0.05 -12.74 24.76
N TYR A 331 1.04 -13.03 25.44
CA TYR A 331 2.13 -12.06 25.54
C TYR A 331 2.77 -11.74 24.18
N SER A 332 2.96 -12.73 23.31
CA SER A 332 3.48 -12.51 21.96
C SER A 332 2.51 -11.70 21.10
N ILE A 333 1.19 -11.89 21.25
CA ILE A 333 0.17 -11.04 20.59
C ILE A 333 0.36 -9.59 21.00
N LEU A 334 0.47 -9.30 22.30
CA LEU A 334 0.67 -7.93 22.78
C LEU A 334 1.93 -7.29 22.18
N ARG A 335 3.02 -8.07 22.05
CA ARG A 335 4.26 -7.58 21.43
C ARG A 335 4.10 -7.31 19.94
N ALA A 336 3.38 -8.17 19.23
CA ALA A 336 3.02 -7.92 17.84
C ALA A 336 2.15 -6.65 17.70
N MET A 337 1.20 -6.39 18.60
CA MET A 337 0.40 -5.15 18.59
C MET A 337 1.24 -3.90 18.89
N GLU A 338 2.20 -3.98 19.81
CA GLU A 338 3.05 -2.84 20.20
C GLU A 338 4.12 -2.52 19.15
N LEU A 339 4.74 -3.56 18.57
CA LEU A 339 5.98 -3.45 17.79
C LEU A 339 5.91 -4.05 16.39
N GLY A 340 4.84 -4.76 16.05
CA GLY A 340 4.65 -5.47 14.79
C GLY A 340 5.48 -6.75 14.68
N TYR A 341 6.19 -7.13 15.74
CA TYR A 341 6.96 -8.36 15.84
C TYR A 341 6.91 -8.94 17.25
N PHE A 342 7.19 -10.23 17.36
CA PHE A 342 7.52 -10.89 18.61
C PHE A 342 8.83 -11.65 18.48
N ILE A 343 9.32 -12.15 19.61
CA ILE A 343 10.60 -12.86 19.69
C ILE A 343 10.39 -14.18 20.41
N MET A 344 11.16 -15.19 20.03
CA MET A 344 11.15 -16.50 20.64
C MET A 344 12.52 -17.17 20.52
N PRO A 345 12.86 -18.13 21.40
CA PRO A 345 14.07 -18.92 21.28
C PRO A 345 14.18 -19.64 19.92
N PHE A 346 15.41 -19.75 19.39
CA PHE A 346 15.65 -20.38 18.07
C PHE A 346 15.19 -21.85 18.02
N ASN A 347 15.41 -22.59 19.11
CA ASN A 347 14.95 -23.98 19.23
C ASN A 347 13.43 -24.10 19.23
N GLU A 348 12.71 -23.16 19.85
CA GLU A 348 11.24 -23.14 19.85
C GLU A 348 10.70 -22.81 18.45
N TRP A 349 11.31 -21.87 17.72
CA TRP A 349 10.92 -21.58 16.34
C TRP A 349 11.10 -22.79 15.44
N ASN A 350 12.24 -23.48 15.55
CA ASN A 350 12.48 -24.69 14.78
C ASN A 350 11.52 -25.82 15.16
N MET A 351 11.32 -26.06 16.45
CA MET A 351 10.40 -27.10 16.91
C MET A 351 8.97 -26.81 16.46
N LEU A 352 8.50 -25.57 16.57
CA LEU A 352 7.21 -25.16 16.05
C LEU A 352 7.13 -25.43 14.54
N GLY A 353 8.12 -24.94 13.80
CA GLY A 353 8.23 -25.08 12.36
C GLY A 353 8.15 -26.53 11.90
N GLU A 354 9.07 -27.38 12.35
CA GLU A 354 9.11 -28.81 12.01
C GLU A 354 7.78 -29.52 12.36
N ASN A 355 7.08 -29.09 13.42
CA ASN A 355 5.81 -29.70 13.82
C ASN A 355 4.61 -29.26 12.96
N VAL A 356 4.61 -28.06 12.38
CA VAL A 356 3.41 -27.48 11.73
C VAL A 356 3.61 -27.14 10.26
N TYR A 357 4.83 -27.13 9.74
CA TYR A 357 5.16 -26.65 8.39
C TYR A 357 4.38 -27.38 7.30
N ASP A 358 4.41 -28.71 7.30
CA ASP A 358 3.72 -29.52 6.29
C ASP A 358 2.21 -29.31 6.35
N ALA A 359 1.63 -29.29 7.57
CA ALA A 359 0.21 -29.04 7.77
C ALA A 359 -0.21 -27.63 7.30
N VAL A 360 0.64 -26.62 7.47
CA VAL A 360 0.41 -25.26 6.94
C VAL A 360 0.46 -25.27 5.41
N CYS A 361 1.45 -25.95 4.82
CA CYS A 361 1.55 -26.05 3.37
C CYS A 361 0.33 -26.76 2.78
N ASP A 362 -0.15 -27.82 3.43
CA ASP A 362 -1.34 -28.55 3.01
C ASP A 362 -2.61 -27.71 3.16
N GLU A 363 -2.74 -26.93 4.23
CA GLU A 363 -3.82 -25.94 4.39
C GLU A 363 -3.82 -24.94 3.23
N VAL A 364 -2.66 -24.38 2.87
CA VAL A 364 -2.57 -23.47 1.72
C VAL A 364 -2.95 -24.20 0.43
N ARG A 365 -2.48 -25.43 0.22
CA ARG A 365 -2.81 -26.24 -0.96
C ARG A 365 -4.30 -26.59 -1.08
N GLN A 366 -5.04 -26.67 0.02
CA GLN A 366 -6.50 -26.83 -0.02
C GLN A 366 -7.18 -25.65 -0.73
N HIS A 367 -6.58 -24.46 -0.65
CA HIS A 367 -7.10 -23.24 -1.27
C HIS A 367 -6.35 -22.84 -2.55
N LEU A 368 -5.11 -23.27 -2.72
CA LEU A 368 -4.24 -23.01 -3.86
C LEU A 368 -3.49 -24.30 -4.24
N PRO A 369 -4.11 -25.23 -4.99
CA PRO A 369 -3.52 -26.54 -5.29
C PRO A 369 -2.12 -26.47 -5.94
N GLN A 370 -1.87 -25.43 -6.72
CA GLN A 370 -0.60 -25.14 -7.39
C GLN A 370 0.41 -24.40 -6.50
N PHE A 371 0.19 -24.34 -5.18
CA PHE A 371 1.09 -23.68 -4.24
C PHE A 371 2.45 -24.39 -4.15
N GLU A 372 3.49 -23.66 -4.53
CA GLU A 372 4.89 -24.08 -4.38
C GLU A 372 5.45 -23.55 -3.06
N ALA A 373 5.83 -24.49 -2.20
CA ALA A 373 6.49 -24.22 -0.93
C ALA A 373 7.96 -24.71 -1.00
N PRO A 374 8.87 -24.12 -0.22
CA PRO A 374 10.16 -24.74 0.04
C PRO A 374 10.03 -26.20 0.49
N GLU A 375 11.01 -27.04 0.14
CA GLU A 375 10.95 -28.50 0.34
C GLU A 375 10.95 -28.93 1.83
N SER A 376 11.30 -28.03 2.73
CA SER A 376 11.36 -28.28 4.17
C SER A 376 11.27 -26.97 4.95
N PHE A 377 10.94 -27.06 6.24
CA PHE A 377 10.99 -25.92 7.14
C PHE A 377 12.38 -25.28 7.20
N LYS A 378 13.45 -26.09 7.15
CA LYS A 378 14.83 -25.60 7.10
C LYS A 378 15.11 -24.76 5.86
N ALA A 379 14.66 -25.22 4.68
CA ALA A 379 14.79 -24.47 3.43
C ALA A 379 14.00 -23.17 3.49
N PHE A 380 12.74 -23.23 3.94
CA PHE A 380 11.89 -22.07 4.18
C PHE A 380 12.53 -21.03 5.11
N ASN A 381 13.03 -21.46 6.26
CA ASN A 381 13.66 -20.56 7.24
C ASN A 381 14.92 -19.91 6.66
N SER A 382 15.71 -20.66 5.86
CA SER A 382 16.88 -20.12 5.17
C SER A 382 16.48 -19.05 4.15
N SER A 383 15.42 -19.29 3.37
CA SER A 383 14.87 -18.31 2.44
C SER A 383 14.38 -17.05 3.13
N CYS A 384 13.64 -17.16 4.25
CA CYS A 384 13.18 -16.01 5.04
C CYS A 384 14.34 -15.14 5.53
N LEU A 385 15.46 -15.75 5.96
CA LEU A 385 16.64 -15.03 6.43
C LEU A 385 17.41 -14.32 5.31
N SER A 386 17.33 -14.85 4.07
CA SER A 386 17.99 -14.26 2.90
C SER A 386 17.16 -13.18 2.19
N PHE A 387 15.88 -13.09 2.52
CA PHE A 387 14.95 -12.20 1.84
C PHE A 387 15.10 -10.76 2.33
N LEU A 388 15.58 -9.84 1.47
CA LEU A 388 15.84 -8.44 1.85
C LEU A 388 14.69 -7.48 1.56
N GLY A 389 13.72 -7.89 0.74
CA GLY A 389 12.67 -7.00 0.24
C GLY A 389 13.15 -6.10 -0.90
N GLU A 390 12.34 -5.10 -1.23
CA GLU A 390 12.58 -4.16 -2.33
C GLU A 390 12.23 -2.74 -1.90
N VAL A 391 13.07 -1.77 -2.26
CA VAL A 391 12.88 -0.37 -1.84
C VAL A 391 11.90 0.38 -2.72
N TRP A 392 11.72 -0.10 -3.96
CA TRP A 392 10.89 0.58 -4.94
C TRP A 392 10.48 -0.34 -6.11
N PRO A 393 9.21 -0.73 -6.21
CA PRO A 393 8.13 -0.46 -5.24
C PRO A 393 8.46 -1.02 -3.85
N ALA A 394 8.05 -0.30 -2.81
CA ALA A 394 8.41 -0.64 -1.43
C ALA A 394 7.74 -1.95 -1.02
N ALA A 395 8.54 -2.98 -0.76
CA ALA A 395 8.09 -4.30 -0.37
C ALA A 395 8.95 -4.82 0.78
N HIS A 396 8.33 -5.12 1.92
CA HIS A 396 9.07 -5.63 3.07
C HIS A 396 9.76 -6.97 2.76
N GLY A 397 10.94 -7.11 3.36
CA GLY A 397 11.67 -8.38 3.47
C GLY A 397 11.94 -8.76 4.91
N ALA A 398 12.69 -9.84 5.08
CA ALA A 398 13.15 -10.42 6.33
C ALA A 398 12.01 -10.61 7.36
N PRO A 399 10.92 -11.31 6.99
CA PRO A 399 9.80 -11.57 7.91
C PRO A 399 10.23 -12.40 9.14
N ALA A 400 11.40 -13.03 9.07
CA ALA A 400 12.11 -13.61 10.21
C ALA A 400 13.54 -13.09 10.25
N ARG A 401 14.05 -12.81 11.46
CA ARG A 401 15.44 -12.37 11.68
C ARG A 401 16.07 -13.17 12.80
N LYS A 402 17.31 -13.62 12.57
CA LYS A 402 18.07 -14.41 13.53
C LYS A 402 19.01 -13.53 14.34
N THR A 403 19.05 -13.77 15.65
CA THR A 403 20.09 -13.29 16.56
C THR A 403 20.90 -14.48 17.09
N ASN A 404 21.80 -14.29 18.05
CA ASN A 404 22.56 -15.40 18.64
C ASN A 404 21.63 -16.43 19.31
N ASP A 405 20.65 -15.96 20.07
CA ASP A 405 19.84 -16.82 20.94
C ASP A 405 18.35 -16.87 20.54
N TYR A 406 17.88 -15.86 19.80
CA TYR A 406 16.47 -15.67 19.50
C TYR A 406 16.19 -15.52 18.01
N MET A 407 14.97 -15.88 17.62
CA MET A 407 14.31 -15.48 16.39
C MET A 407 13.38 -14.31 16.67
N CYS A 408 13.42 -13.31 15.81
CA CYS A 408 12.43 -12.27 15.74
C CYS A 408 11.51 -12.54 14.56
N ILE A 409 10.22 -12.66 14.83
CA ILE A 409 9.19 -12.94 13.83
C ILE A 409 8.37 -11.68 13.65
N ASP A 410 8.51 -11.08 12.47
CA ASP A 410 7.99 -9.76 12.13
C ASP A 410 6.68 -9.90 11.34
N MET A 411 5.58 -9.91 12.09
CA MET A 411 4.23 -10.08 11.56
C MET A 411 3.83 -8.94 10.62
N TRP A 412 4.28 -7.72 10.93
CA TRP A 412 4.02 -6.57 10.05
C TRP A 412 4.80 -6.69 8.73
N ALA A 413 6.11 -6.99 8.79
CA ALA A 413 6.89 -7.17 7.57
C ALA A 413 6.39 -8.36 6.73
N ALA A 414 5.98 -9.46 7.37
CA ALA A 414 5.34 -10.59 6.70
C ALA A 414 4.03 -10.18 6.02
N SER A 415 3.19 -9.40 6.69
CA SER A 415 1.92 -8.91 6.13
C SER A 415 2.17 -8.00 4.94
N MET A 416 2.95 -6.93 5.12
CA MET A 416 3.24 -6.00 4.03
C MET A 416 3.95 -6.68 2.87
N GLY A 417 4.89 -7.59 3.17
CA GLY A 417 5.59 -8.39 2.17
C GLY A 417 4.64 -9.26 1.38
N PHE A 418 3.79 -10.06 2.04
CA PHE A 418 2.82 -10.93 1.38
C PHE A 418 2.04 -10.15 0.32
N LEU A 419 1.51 -9.01 0.71
CA LEU A 419 0.64 -8.17 -0.09
C LEU A 419 1.36 -7.39 -1.18
N ALA A 420 2.60 -6.96 -0.96
CA ALA A 420 3.39 -6.32 -2.00
C ALA A 420 3.81 -7.32 -3.09
N TRP A 421 4.07 -8.57 -2.70
CA TRP A 421 4.51 -9.63 -3.62
C TRP A 421 3.35 -10.43 -4.21
N PHE A 422 2.17 -10.45 -3.58
CA PHE A 422 0.97 -11.09 -4.09
C PHE A 422 0.38 -10.27 -5.24
N ASN A 423 0.76 -10.65 -6.45
CA ASN A 423 0.31 -10.01 -7.69
C ASN A 423 -0.36 -11.04 -8.58
N PHE A 424 -1.36 -10.60 -9.35
CA PHE A 424 -1.89 -11.44 -10.42
C PHE A 424 -0.87 -11.56 -11.57
N PRO A 425 -0.75 -12.75 -12.18
CA PRO A 425 0.13 -12.93 -13.31
C PRO A 425 -0.29 -12.00 -14.46
N LYS A 426 0.70 -11.46 -15.17
CA LYS A 426 0.50 -10.61 -16.37
C LYS A 426 0.09 -11.41 -17.61
N ALA A 427 -0.72 -12.45 -17.41
CA ALA A 427 -1.22 -13.28 -18.47
C ALA A 427 -2.36 -12.57 -19.21
N GLN A 428 -2.30 -12.59 -20.54
CA GLN A 428 -3.38 -12.15 -21.43
C GLN A 428 -4.33 -13.30 -21.76
N GLY A 429 -5.40 -13.03 -22.48
CA GLY A 429 -6.35 -14.06 -22.91
C GLY A 429 -7.21 -14.58 -21.75
N LYS A 430 -7.30 -15.90 -21.60
CA LYS A 430 -8.25 -16.54 -20.66
C LYS A 430 -8.13 -16.03 -19.23
N VAL A 431 -6.91 -15.85 -18.71
CA VAL A 431 -6.68 -15.34 -17.35
C VAL A 431 -7.21 -13.91 -17.17
N ALA A 432 -6.97 -13.04 -18.16
CA ALA A 432 -7.48 -11.67 -18.13
C ALA A 432 -9.01 -11.63 -18.18
N ASN A 433 -9.62 -12.54 -18.96
CA ASN A 433 -11.07 -12.65 -19.07
C ASN A 433 -11.72 -13.12 -17.76
N GLU A 434 -11.21 -14.18 -17.11
CA GLU A 434 -11.73 -14.64 -15.82
C GLU A 434 -11.63 -13.55 -14.73
N ARG A 435 -10.52 -12.81 -14.71
CA ARG A 435 -10.34 -11.68 -13.80
C ARG A 435 -11.32 -10.53 -14.11
N ALA A 436 -11.63 -10.30 -15.38
CA ALA A 436 -12.64 -9.33 -15.79
C ALA A 436 -14.03 -9.75 -15.30
N THR A 437 -14.47 -10.95 -15.66
CA THR A 437 -15.76 -11.51 -15.25
C THR A 437 -15.95 -11.49 -13.73
N LYS A 438 -14.93 -11.91 -12.96
CA LYS A 438 -15.01 -11.87 -11.50
C LYS A 438 -15.15 -10.45 -10.96
N PHE A 439 -14.47 -9.47 -11.56
CA PHE A 439 -14.61 -8.06 -11.16
C PHE A 439 -16.02 -7.54 -11.47
N GLU A 440 -16.59 -7.89 -12.62
CA GLU A 440 -17.99 -7.58 -12.95
C GLU A 440 -18.96 -8.18 -11.91
N ASP A 441 -18.74 -9.43 -11.50
CA ASP A 441 -19.55 -10.09 -10.46
C ASP A 441 -19.47 -9.36 -9.12
N VAL A 442 -18.28 -8.91 -8.73
CA VAL A 442 -18.08 -8.15 -7.49
C VAL A 442 -18.85 -6.83 -7.56
N VAL A 443 -18.72 -6.08 -8.65
CA VAL A 443 -19.44 -4.80 -8.83
C VAL A 443 -20.94 -5.02 -8.79
N GLN A 444 -21.46 -6.04 -9.46
CA GLN A 444 -22.89 -6.35 -9.42
C GLN A 444 -23.34 -6.74 -8.01
N GLN A 445 -22.60 -7.61 -7.31
CA GLN A 445 -22.92 -7.99 -5.92
C GLN A 445 -22.94 -6.79 -4.97
N THR A 446 -22.07 -5.81 -5.19
CA THR A 446 -22.10 -4.55 -4.45
C THR A 446 -23.40 -3.80 -4.70
N ILE A 447 -23.82 -3.62 -5.95
CA ILE A 447 -25.09 -2.99 -6.30
C ILE A 447 -26.27 -3.73 -5.64
N ASP A 448 -26.26 -5.06 -5.70
CA ASP A 448 -27.33 -5.93 -5.17
C ASP A 448 -27.54 -5.82 -3.66
N ARG A 449 -26.52 -5.37 -2.92
CA ARG A 449 -26.58 -5.20 -1.46
C ARG A 449 -27.12 -3.84 -1.05
N THR A 450 -27.44 -2.97 -2.01
CA THR A 450 -27.89 -1.60 -1.76
C THR A 450 -29.33 -1.39 -2.24
N ARG A 451 -29.83 -0.18 -2.05
CA ARG A 451 -31.12 0.27 -2.59
C ARG A 451 -31.19 0.33 -4.12
N TRP A 452 -30.06 0.18 -4.80
CA TRP A 452 -29.97 0.15 -6.26
C TRP A 452 -30.23 -1.24 -6.86
N ALA A 453 -30.45 -2.25 -6.03
CA ALA A 453 -30.76 -3.61 -6.48
C ALA A 453 -32.10 -3.64 -7.24
N ASP A 454 -32.08 -4.11 -8.48
CA ASP A 454 -33.25 -4.23 -9.34
C ASP A 454 -33.21 -5.54 -10.12
N ASN A 455 -34.11 -6.46 -9.79
CA ASN A 455 -34.15 -7.79 -10.40
C ASN A 455 -34.59 -7.75 -11.86
N ASP A 456 -35.41 -6.77 -12.26
CA ASP A 456 -35.95 -6.71 -13.62
C ASP A 456 -34.85 -6.30 -14.61
N THR A 457 -34.01 -5.33 -14.23
CA THR A 457 -32.87 -4.92 -15.05
C THR A 457 -31.66 -5.82 -14.91
N ARG A 458 -31.52 -6.54 -13.79
CA ARG A 458 -30.44 -7.52 -13.59
C ARG A 458 -30.36 -8.54 -14.73
N GLU A 459 -31.48 -8.96 -15.30
CA GLU A 459 -31.51 -9.91 -16.42
C GLU A 459 -30.83 -9.38 -17.69
N LEU A 460 -30.62 -8.06 -17.79
CA LEU A 460 -29.95 -7.40 -18.92
C LEU A 460 -28.43 -7.38 -18.76
N ARG A 461 -27.90 -7.74 -17.58
CA ARG A 461 -26.46 -7.89 -17.35
C ARG A 461 -25.86 -8.91 -18.33
N GLN A 462 -24.69 -8.58 -18.87
CA GLN A 462 -23.93 -9.38 -19.85
C GLN A 462 -24.70 -9.71 -21.14
N ARG A 463 -25.87 -9.08 -21.38
CA ARG A 463 -26.57 -9.16 -22.66
C ARG A 463 -26.07 -8.06 -23.58
N THR A 464 -25.80 -8.42 -24.84
CA THR A 464 -25.58 -7.42 -25.88
C THR A 464 -26.89 -6.73 -26.23
N LEU A 465 -27.02 -5.45 -25.86
CA LEU A 465 -28.15 -4.61 -26.21
C LEU A 465 -28.15 -4.31 -27.71
N LYS A 466 -29.35 -4.25 -28.32
CA LYS A 466 -29.52 -4.01 -29.76
C LYS A 466 -30.54 -2.92 -30.04
N VAL A 467 -30.24 -2.07 -31.02
CA VAL A 467 -31.16 -1.05 -31.54
C VAL A 467 -31.14 -1.13 -33.05
N GLY A 468 -32.27 -1.51 -33.66
CA GLY A 468 -32.40 -1.60 -35.11
C GLY A 468 -31.52 -2.70 -35.71
N GLY A 469 -31.39 -3.83 -35.00
CA GLY A 469 -30.56 -4.98 -35.37
C GLY A 469 -29.06 -4.80 -35.10
N GLN A 470 -28.61 -3.60 -34.72
CA GLN A 470 -27.21 -3.31 -34.46
C GLN A 470 -26.88 -3.49 -32.97
N ALA A 471 -25.78 -4.19 -32.68
CA ALA A 471 -25.23 -4.25 -31.33
C ALA A 471 -24.81 -2.86 -30.84
N VAL A 472 -25.19 -2.53 -29.61
CA VAL A 472 -24.81 -1.29 -28.92
C VAL A 472 -23.66 -1.56 -27.97
N THR A 473 -23.89 -2.42 -26.97
CA THR A 473 -22.89 -2.79 -25.95
C THR A 473 -23.35 -4.02 -25.15
N ASP A 474 -22.42 -4.66 -24.46
CA ASP A 474 -22.65 -5.43 -23.25
C ASP A 474 -22.65 -4.53 -22.00
N ILE A 475 -23.45 -4.88 -20.99
CA ILE A 475 -23.49 -4.18 -19.69
C ILE A 475 -22.87 -5.07 -18.63
N ASP A 476 -21.81 -4.58 -17.99
CA ASP A 476 -21.02 -5.36 -17.04
C ASP A 476 -21.70 -5.48 -15.67
N ALA A 477 -22.30 -4.38 -15.19
CA ALA A 477 -23.17 -4.35 -14.03
C ALA A 477 -24.28 -3.27 -14.18
N ILE A 478 -25.40 -3.50 -13.52
CA ILE A 478 -26.63 -2.70 -13.66
C ILE A 478 -27.39 -2.59 -12.34
N GLY A 479 -28.02 -1.45 -12.11
CA GLY A 479 -28.96 -1.25 -11.01
C GLY A 479 -29.88 -0.07 -11.29
N SER A 480 -30.93 0.09 -10.50
CA SER A 480 -31.82 1.24 -10.62
C SER A 480 -32.32 1.72 -9.26
N PHE A 481 -32.52 3.02 -9.14
CA PHE A 481 -33.04 3.65 -7.93
C PHE A 481 -33.75 4.96 -8.29
N GLU A 482 -34.96 5.17 -7.75
CA GLU A 482 -35.75 6.41 -7.92
C GLU A 482 -35.81 6.92 -9.38
N GLY A 483 -36.22 6.04 -10.31
CA GLY A 483 -36.36 6.38 -11.73
C GLY A 483 -35.02 6.58 -12.47
N THR A 484 -33.88 6.35 -11.82
CA THR A 484 -32.55 6.40 -12.45
C THR A 484 -32.00 5.00 -12.69
N LEU A 485 -31.59 4.73 -13.94
CA LEU A 485 -30.86 3.54 -14.33
C LEU A 485 -29.34 3.78 -14.27
N LEU A 486 -28.61 2.94 -13.56
CA LEU A 486 -27.15 2.95 -13.50
C LEU A 486 -26.57 1.83 -14.36
N LEU A 487 -25.75 2.20 -15.34
CA LEU A 487 -25.03 1.29 -16.21
C LEU A 487 -23.52 1.38 -15.95
N VAL A 488 -22.89 0.28 -15.55
CA VAL A 488 -21.46 0.25 -15.24
C VAL A 488 -20.72 -0.54 -16.32
N SER A 489 -19.65 0.04 -16.87
CA SER A 489 -18.62 -0.73 -17.58
C SER A 489 -17.42 -0.96 -16.65
N CYS A 490 -17.04 -2.22 -16.47
CA CYS A 490 -15.95 -2.64 -15.62
C CYS A 490 -14.65 -2.75 -16.43
N LYS A 491 -13.55 -2.19 -15.90
CA LYS A 491 -12.20 -2.38 -16.44
C LYS A 491 -11.30 -2.99 -15.38
N SER A 492 -11.03 -4.29 -15.52
CA SER A 492 -10.21 -5.07 -14.59
C SER A 492 -8.70 -4.82 -14.78
N ILE A 493 -8.27 -3.61 -14.44
CA ILE A 493 -6.88 -3.16 -14.46
C ILE A 493 -6.21 -3.63 -13.15
N PRO A 494 -5.15 -4.45 -13.20
CA PRO A 494 -4.46 -4.89 -12.00
C PRO A 494 -3.60 -3.76 -11.40
N TYR A 495 -3.62 -3.62 -10.08
CA TYR A 495 -2.68 -2.77 -9.36
C TYR A 495 -1.31 -3.46 -9.32
N SER A 496 -0.52 -3.29 -10.37
CA SER A 496 0.79 -3.93 -10.47
C SER A 496 1.85 -3.19 -9.66
N ARG A 497 2.92 -3.91 -9.31
CA ARG A 497 4.14 -3.36 -8.74
C ARG A 497 4.72 -2.22 -9.58
N GLU A 498 4.69 -2.34 -10.91
CA GLU A 498 5.15 -1.28 -11.80
C GLU A 498 4.21 -0.07 -11.80
N TYR A 499 2.91 -0.26 -11.54
CA TYR A 499 1.98 0.85 -11.35
C TYR A 499 2.32 1.59 -10.04
N ASP A 500 2.53 0.88 -8.92
CA ASP A 500 3.00 1.49 -7.66
C ASP A 500 4.29 2.29 -7.90
N GLN A 501 5.30 1.63 -8.49
CA GLN A 501 6.58 2.25 -8.77
C GLN A 501 6.43 3.54 -9.61
N GLY A 502 5.37 3.62 -10.41
CA GLY A 502 5.10 4.72 -11.32
C GLY A 502 5.84 4.53 -12.63
N VAL A 503 5.94 3.31 -13.17
CA VAL A 503 6.56 3.09 -14.48
C VAL A 503 5.70 3.77 -15.54
N HIS A 504 6.29 4.71 -16.28
CA HIS A 504 5.57 5.63 -17.17
C HIS A 504 4.63 4.92 -18.17
N ASN A 505 5.09 3.88 -18.86
CA ASN A 505 4.23 3.15 -19.82
C ASN A 505 3.05 2.45 -19.14
N VAL A 506 3.21 1.97 -17.91
CA VAL A 506 2.14 1.32 -17.13
C VAL A 506 1.09 2.34 -16.71
N ILE A 507 1.50 3.49 -16.17
CA ILE A 507 0.60 4.60 -15.84
C ILE A 507 -0.17 5.07 -17.08
N ARG A 508 0.54 5.33 -18.17
CA ARG A 508 -0.06 5.80 -19.43
C ARG A 508 -1.04 4.79 -20.03
N ASN A 509 -0.72 3.49 -20.01
CA ASN A 509 -1.60 2.45 -20.54
C ASN A 509 -2.87 2.30 -19.69
N ALA A 510 -2.76 2.40 -18.36
CA ALA A 510 -3.91 2.39 -17.47
C ALA A 510 -4.81 3.61 -17.72
N ALA A 511 -4.23 4.81 -17.80
CA ALA A 511 -4.95 6.05 -18.13
C ALA A 511 -5.67 5.93 -19.50
N SER A 512 -4.96 5.47 -20.54
CA SER A 512 -5.53 5.26 -21.87
C SER A 512 -6.71 4.30 -21.86
N THR A 513 -6.63 3.22 -21.08
CA THR A 513 -7.72 2.22 -20.97
C THR A 513 -8.98 2.85 -20.38
N VAL A 514 -8.82 3.65 -19.33
CA VAL A 514 -9.93 4.36 -18.68
C VAL A 514 -10.51 5.41 -19.60
N ASN A 515 -9.68 6.26 -20.20
CA ASN A 515 -10.14 7.36 -21.06
C ASN A 515 -10.88 6.84 -22.29
N SER A 516 -10.33 5.83 -22.97
CA SER A 516 -11.03 5.18 -24.08
C SER A 516 -12.35 4.54 -23.63
N GLY A 517 -12.35 3.89 -22.46
CA GLY A 517 -13.58 3.34 -21.87
C GLY A 517 -14.65 4.41 -21.64
N VAL A 518 -14.28 5.55 -21.05
CA VAL A 518 -15.20 6.66 -20.76
C VAL A 518 -15.78 7.23 -22.05
N ASN A 519 -14.93 7.50 -23.05
CA ASN A 519 -15.37 8.03 -24.34
C ASN A 519 -16.37 7.10 -25.04
N THR A 520 -16.11 5.80 -25.01
CA THR A 520 -17.06 4.81 -25.54
C THR A 520 -18.35 4.78 -24.74
N TRP A 521 -18.27 4.79 -23.41
CA TRP A 521 -19.44 4.67 -22.54
C TRP A 521 -20.36 5.90 -22.62
N VAL A 522 -19.81 7.09 -22.75
CA VAL A 522 -20.59 8.32 -22.95
C VAL A 522 -21.44 8.22 -24.23
N ASN A 523 -20.85 7.76 -25.33
CA ASN A 523 -21.57 7.57 -26.58
C ASN A 523 -22.69 6.52 -26.46
N ILE A 524 -22.43 5.43 -25.72
CA ILE A 524 -23.42 4.39 -25.44
C ILE A 524 -24.59 4.95 -24.63
N VAL A 525 -24.31 5.65 -23.52
CA VAL A 525 -25.35 6.25 -22.66
C VAL A 525 -26.19 7.26 -23.44
N ASN A 526 -25.56 8.10 -24.26
CA ASN A 526 -26.29 9.04 -25.11
C ASN A 526 -27.22 8.31 -26.09
N ARG A 527 -26.70 7.28 -26.78
CA ARG A 527 -27.51 6.47 -27.72
C ARG A 527 -28.70 5.79 -27.04
N LEU A 528 -28.50 5.23 -25.84
CA LEU A 528 -29.55 4.59 -25.04
C LEU A 528 -30.56 5.62 -24.50
N SER A 529 -30.11 6.83 -24.17
CA SER A 529 -31.01 7.92 -23.73
C SER A 529 -31.88 8.44 -24.88
N GLU A 530 -31.33 8.49 -26.09
CA GLU A 530 -32.06 8.86 -27.31
C GLU A 530 -33.00 7.74 -27.79
N ASN A 531 -32.69 6.48 -27.48
CA ASN A 531 -33.43 5.29 -27.90
C ASN A 531 -33.64 4.36 -26.68
N PRO A 532 -34.51 4.75 -25.73
CA PRO A 532 -34.67 4.00 -24.48
C PRO A 532 -35.31 2.62 -24.68
N ALA A 533 -36.04 2.41 -25.79
CA ALA A 533 -36.53 1.09 -26.18
C ALA A 533 -35.72 0.57 -27.37
N GLY A 534 -35.16 -0.63 -27.23
CA GLY A 534 -34.44 -1.34 -28.27
C GLY A 534 -35.08 -2.67 -28.62
N ASP A 535 -34.37 -3.48 -29.41
CA ASP A 535 -34.88 -4.77 -29.89
C ASP A 535 -35.05 -5.80 -28.76
N ASN A 536 -34.26 -5.65 -27.69
CA ASN A 536 -34.17 -6.61 -26.58
C ASN A 536 -34.05 -5.96 -25.19
N PHE A 537 -34.40 -4.68 -25.08
CA PHE A 537 -34.46 -3.94 -23.81
C PHE A 537 -35.50 -2.83 -23.87
N ASP A 538 -36.03 -2.43 -22.71
CA ASP A 538 -36.92 -1.29 -22.57
C ASP A 538 -36.56 -0.50 -21.30
N PHE A 539 -35.98 0.68 -21.50
CA PHE A 539 -35.60 1.64 -20.47
C PHE A 539 -36.55 2.84 -20.40
N THR A 540 -37.71 2.80 -21.07
CA THR A 540 -38.66 3.93 -21.10
C THR A 540 -39.25 4.27 -19.73
N ASN A 541 -39.19 3.34 -18.77
CA ASN A 541 -39.63 3.55 -17.39
C ASN A 541 -38.64 4.34 -16.53
N TYR A 542 -37.42 4.60 -17.03
CA TYR A 542 -36.42 5.38 -16.31
C TYR A 542 -36.40 6.83 -16.79
N GLU A 543 -36.48 7.76 -15.85
CA GLU A 543 -36.35 9.21 -16.10
C GLU A 543 -34.94 9.58 -16.54
N ARG A 544 -33.94 8.81 -16.11
CA ARG A 544 -32.53 9.07 -16.38
C ARG A 544 -31.74 7.79 -16.56
N ILE A 545 -30.84 7.78 -17.54
CA ILE A 545 -29.81 6.76 -17.71
C ILE A 545 -28.46 7.39 -17.37
N VAL A 546 -27.72 6.76 -16.46
CA VAL A 546 -26.39 7.16 -16.02
C VAL A 546 -25.40 6.06 -16.39
N GLY A 547 -24.22 6.43 -16.89
CA GLY A 547 -23.13 5.48 -17.10
C GLY A 547 -21.87 5.85 -16.34
N VAL A 548 -21.12 4.83 -15.92
CA VAL A 548 -19.76 4.98 -15.37
C VAL A 548 -18.84 3.87 -15.84
N VAL A 549 -17.54 4.16 -15.84
CA VAL A 549 -16.45 3.20 -15.98
C VAL A 549 -15.85 2.95 -14.61
N CYS A 550 -16.02 1.74 -14.09
CA CYS A 550 -15.52 1.33 -12.78
C CYS A 550 -14.21 0.54 -12.92
N THR A 551 -13.24 0.86 -12.08
CA THR A 551 -11.94 0.17 -11.96
C THR A 551 -11.73 -0.29 -10.51
N PRO A 552 -10.93 -1.34 -10.25
CA PRO A 552 -10.73 -1.82 -8.88
C PRO A 552 -10.10 -0.78 -7.93
N PHE A 553 -9.37 0.19 -8.45
CA PHE A 553 -8.73 1.27 -7.70
C PHE A 553 -8.76 2.56 -8.53
N ALA A 554 -8.54 3.71 -7.90
CA ALA A 554 -8.50 4.98 -8.63
C ALA A 554 -7.30 4.99 -9.60
N VAL A 555 -7.56 4.97 -10.90
CA VAL A 555 -6.52 5.10 -11.94
C VAL A 555 -6.21 6.57 -12.19
N TYR A 556 -4.93 6.91 -12.25
CA TYR A 556 -4.50 8.26 -12.62
C TYR A 556 -4.87 8.56 -14.07
N THR A 557 -5.49 9.71 -14.30
CA THR A 557 -5.72 10.29 -15.63
C THR A 557 -5.81 11.80 -15.51
N SER A 558 -5.41 12.52 -16.56
CA SER A 558 -5.58 13.97 -16.73
C SER A 558 -6.71 14.33 -17.70
N ASP A 559 -7.44 13.34 -18.21
CA ASP A 559 -8.55 13.54 -19.14
C ASP A 559 -9.76 14.19 -18.43
N GLU A 560 -10.20 15.32 -18.95
CA GLU A 560 -11.26 16.14 -18.35
C GLU A 560 -12.59 15.38 -18.26
N GLN A 561 -12.94 14.64 -19.32
CA GLN A 561 -14.19 13.89 -19.37
C GLN A 561 -14.19 12.76 -18.34
N SER A 562 -13.09 12.02 -18.22
CA SER A 562 -12.93 10.95 -17.23
C SER A 562 -12.99 11.45 -15.79
N LEU A 563 -12.49 12.65 -15.52
CA LEU A 563 -12.52 13.28 -14.19
C LEU A 563 -13.85 14.00 -13.88
N SER A 564 -14.68 14.26 -14.89
CA SER A 564 -15.97 14.92 -14.71
C SER A 564 -17.01 14.01 -14.04
N THR A 565 -18.02 14.61 -13.41
CA THR A 565 -19.11 13.88 -12.75
C THR A 565 -20.13 13.39 -13.77
N SER A 566 -20.53 12.13 -13.63
CA SER A 566 -21.62 11.52 -14.41
C SER A 566 -22.98 11.74 -13.71
N VAL A 567 -23.02 11.49 -12.39
CA VAL A 567 -24.20 11.74 -11.54
C VAL A 567 -23.76 12.15 -10.14
N GLY A 568 -24.37 13.18 -9.57
CA GLY A 568 -24.04 13.65 -8.23
C GLY A 568 -22.53 13.85 -8.04
N LYS A 569 -21.94 13.11 -7.10
CA LYS A 569 -20.49 13.08 -6.83
C LYS A 569 -19.73 11.99 -7.60
N LEU A 570 -20.43 11.07 -8.26
CA LEU A 570 -19.84 9.93 -8.97
C LEU A 570 -19.29 10.40 -10.32
N ARG A 571 -18.01 10.08 -10.56
CA ARG A 571 -17.28 10.42 -11.79
C ARG A 571 -17.56 9.45 -12.92
N TRP A 572 -17.34 9.88 -14.16
CA TRP A 572 -17.35 8.98 -15.31
C TRP A 572 -16.33 7.86 -15.16
N ALA A 573 -15.12 8.15 -14.66
CA ALA A 573 -14.17 7.13 -14.22
C ALA A 573 -14.13 7.07 -12.68
N CYS A 574 -14.61 5.98 -12.10
CA CYS A 574 -14.62 5.76 -10.65
C CYS A 574 -13.81 4.50 -10.25
N SER A 575 -13.33 4.48 -9.01
CA SER A 575 -12.92 3.24 -8.36
C SER A 575 -14.12 2.47 -7.81
N LEU A 576 -13.93 1.21 -7.42
CA LEU A 576 -14.95 0.45 -6.71
C LEU A 576 -15.33 1.11 -5.37
N ASP A 577 -14.38 1.68 -4.63
CA ASP A 577 -14.66 2.41 -3.39
C ASP A 577 -15.54 3.66 -3.63
N GLU A 578 -15.27 4.43 -4.69
CA GLU A 578 -16.09 5.59 -5.06
C GLU A 578 -17.52 5.15 -5.45
N LEU A 579 -17.65 4.00 -6.12
CA LEU A 579 -18.95 3.43 -6.46
C LEU A 579 -19.71 2.96 -5.21
N ILE A 580 -19.06 2.24 -4.29
CA ILE A 580 -19.66 1.81 -3.02
C ILE A 580 -20.21 3.02 -2.26
N ALA A 581 -19.38 4.06 -2.06
CA ALA A 581 -19.77 5.26 -1.35
C ALA A 581 -20.99 5.96 -1.99
N PHE A 582 -21.07 5.95 -3.33
CA PHE A 582 -22.23 6.48 -4.05
C PHE A 582 -23.50 5.62 -3.89
N LEU A 583 -23.36 4.30 -3.78
CA LEU A 583 -24.50 3.39 -3.63
C LEU A 583 -25.08 3.40 -2.20
N GLU A 584 -24.25 3.77 -1.21
CA GLU A 584 -24.60 3.94 0.21
C GLU A 584 -25.25 5.31 0.51
N ASP A 585 -24.79 6.37 -0.15
CA ASP A 585 -25.43 7.70 -0.18
C ASP A 585 -26.83 7.59 -0.80
#